data_AF-A0A059LF91-F1
#
_entry.id   AF-A0A059LF91-F1
#
_cell.length_a   1.000
_cell.length_b   1.000
_cell.length_c   1.000
_cell.angle_alpha   90.00
_cell.angle_beta   90.00
_cell.angle_gamma   90.00
#
_symmetry.space_group_name_H-M   'P 1'
#
loop_
_entity.id
_entity.type
_entity.pdbx_description
1 polymer ?
#
loop_
_entity_poly.entity_id
_entity_poly.type
_entity_poly.pdbx_seq_one_letter_code
_entity_poly.pdbx_strand_id
1 'polypeptide(L)'
;MSNVLTPTSALPIVFSSGFESGNGELVSLSKTACGCDRVEVRMTADPWSATDGHALQWFYFRLSHVRGRPVEVALVNAHEATFAKAWEEYKVAASYGGEDWFRVEDTQYRDGVLVWRLVPSRDCVSFAFFAPYSSARRAQLLADVLATAD
;
A
#
# COMPACT_ATOMS: atom_id res chain seq x y z
N MET A 1 -23.76 37.72 13.79
CA MET A 1 -22.32 37.68 13.42
C MET A 1 -21.99 36.23 13.14
N SER A 2 -21.93 35.86 11.86
CA SER A 2 -21.74 34.49 11.43
C SER A 2 -20.27 34.10 11.61
N ASN A 3 -19.99 33.14 12.50
CA ASN A 3 -18.68 32.52 12.58
C ASN A 3 -18.46 31.68 11.31
N VAL A 4 -17.69 32.23 10.39
CA VAL A 4 -17.11 31.46 9.28
C VAL A 4 -16.07 30.54 9.92
N LEU A 5 -16.44 29.27 10.08
CA LEU A 5 -15.49 28.21 10.40
C LEU A 5 -14.47 28.17 9.26
N THR A 6 -13.28 28.69 9.51
CA THR A 6 -12.11 28.50 8.66
C THR A 6 -11.95 26.99 8.43
N PRO A 7 -11.76 26.50 7.20
CA PRO A 7 -11.53 25.08 6.98
C PRO A 7 -10.29 24.66 7.79
N THR A 8 -10.50 23.71 8.71
CA THR A 8 -9.43 23.07 9.47
C THR A 8 -8.36 22.60 8.50
N SER A 9 -7.13 23.10 8.66
CA SER A 9 -5.98 22.64 7.89
C SER A 9 -5.93 21.11 7.96
N ALA A 10 -6.04 20.44 6.81
CA ALA A 10 -6.04 18.99 6.76
C ALA A 10 -4.71 18.45 7.29
N LEU A 11 -4.77 17.45 8.18
CA LEU A 11 -3.57 16.81 8.73
C LEU A 11 -2.65 16.30 7.59
N PRO A 12 -1.32 16.38 7.74
CA PRO A 12 -0.40 15.86 6.74
C PRO A 12 -0.58 14.35 6.59
N ILE A 13 -0.44 13.84 5.36
CA ILE A 13 -0.47 12.40 5.11
C ILE A 13 0.75 11.76 5.78
N VAL A 14 0.53 10.63 6.43
CA VAL A 14 1.59 9.85 7.07
C VAL A 14 1.74 8.52 6.34
N PHE A 15 2.95 8.24 5.87
CA PHE A 15 3.36 6.95 5.31
C PHE A 15 3.99 6.08 6.41
N SER A 16 3.72 4.78 6.39
CA SER A 16 4.38 3.82 7.27
C SER A 16 4.50 2.45 6.60
N SER A 17 5.66 1.83 6.73
CA SER A 17 5.94 0.42 6.39
C SER A 17 6.65 -0.31 7.54
N GLY A 18 6.80 0.33 8.71
CA GLY A 18 7.51 -0.19 9.88
C GLY A 18 6.69 -1.19 10.71
N PHE A 19 6.11 -2.20 10.06
CA PHE A 19 5.31 -3.24 10.68
C PHE A 19 5.58 -4.59 10.00
N GLU A 20 4.98 -5.67 10.54
CA GLU A 20 5.17 -7.03 10.01
C GLU A 20 4.89 -7.08 8.49
N SER A 21 5.82 -7.70 7.75
CA SER A 21 5.78 -7.82 6.29
C SER A 21 5.76 -6.48 5.54
N GLY A 22 5.96 -5.35 6.23
CA GLY A 22 5.99 -4.04 5.60
C GLY A 22 7.19 -3.89 4.69
N ASN A 23 6.96 -3.38 3.48
CA ASN A 23 7.99 -3.12 2.48
C ASN A 23 7.59 -1.89 1.66
N GLY A 24 8.55 -1.00 1.50
CA GLY A 24 8.41 0.22 0.73
C GLY A 24 8.99 1.42 1.48
N GLU A 25 9.55 2.34 0.72
CA GLU A 25 10.13 3.58 1.22
C GLU A 25 9.45 4.77 0.55
N LEU A 26 9.08 5.76 1.36
CA LEU A 26 8.56 7.02 0.85
C LEU A 26 9.66 7.76 0.10
N VAL A 27 9.38 8.15 -1.13
CA VAL A 27 10.24 9.00 -1.96
C VAL A 27 9.81 10.45 -1.84
N SER A 28 8.52 10.72 -2.07
CA SER A 28 7.99 12.08 -2.04
C SER A 28 6.50 12.11 -1.69
N LEU A 29 6.07 13.25 -1.12
CA LEU A 29 4.67 13.65 -0.97
C LEU A 29 4.51 15.00 -1.65
N SER A 30 3.61 15.07 -2.62
CA SER A 30 3.37 16.30 -3.39
C SER A 30 1.89 16.48 -3.73
N LYS A 31 1.54 17.62 -4.31
CA LYS A 31 0.21 17.88 -4.86
C LYS A 31 0.29 17.82 -6.38
N THR A 32 -0.62 17.09 -7.01
CA THR A 32 -0.76 17.11 -8.47
C THR A 32 -1.42 18.41 -8.94
N ALA A 33 -1.33 18.72 -10.23
CA ALA A 33 -2.01 19.87 -10.83
C ALA A 33 -3.54 19.83 -10.66
N CYS A 34 -4.14 18.63 -10.55
CA CYS A 34 -5.56 18.45 -10.27
C CYS A 34 -5.93 18.47 -8.78
N GLY A 35 -4.97 18.74 -7.88
CA GLY A 35 -5.19 18.89 -6.44
C GLY A 35 -5.15 17.59 -5.62
N CYS A 36 -4.93 16.44 -6.28
CA CYS A 36 -4.77 15.15 -5.61
C CYS A 36 -3.46 15.13 -4.80
N ASP A 37 -3.48 14.40 -3.68
CA ASP A 37 -2.26 14.10 -2.93
C ASP A 37 -1.50 12.98 -3.66
N ARG A 38 -0.29 13.26 -4.14
CA ARG A 38 0.58 12.29 -4.80
C ARG A 38 1.60 11.73 -3.80
N VAL A 39 1.66 10.40 -3.72
CA VAL A 39 2.56 9.64 -2.87
C VAL A 39 3.47 8.79 -3.73
N GLU A 40 4.74 9.10 -3.76
CA GLU A 40 5.72 8.31 -4.50
C GLU A 40 6.44 7.37 -3.54
N VAL A 41 6.44 6.09 -3.89
CA VAL A 41 6.99 4.99 -3.08
C VAL A 41 7.93 4.18 -3.94
N ARG A 42 8.99 3.66 -3.33
CA ARG A 42 9.87 2.67 -3.95
C ARG A 42 9.83 1.37 -3.17
N MET A 43 9.82 0.23 -3.87
CA MET A 43 10.01 -1.09 -3.26
C MET A 43 11.46 -1.23 -2.77
N THR A 44 11.65 -1.99 -1.71
CA THR A 44 12.98 -2.37 -1.21
C THR A 44 13.24 -3.82 -1.58
N ALA A 45 14.45 -4.12 -2.10
CA ALA A 45 14.81 -5.48 -2.48
C ALA A 45 14.87 -6.40 -1.26
N ASP A 46 14.51 -7.67 -1.48
CA ASP A 46 14.63 -8.70 -0.46
C ASP A 46 16.11 -8.95 -0.10
N PRO A 47 16.38 -9.45 1.11
CA PRO A 47 17.70 -9.95 1.47
C PRO A 47 18.18 -10.97 0.43
N TRP A 48 19.46 -10.88 0.09
CA TRP A 48 20.04 -11.76 -0.92
C TRP A 48 19.85 -13.23 -0.55
N SER A 49 19.42 -14.04 -1.52
CA SER A 49 19.43 -15.50 -1.44
C SER A 49 20.17 -16.10 -2.64
N ALA A 50 20.76 -17.28 -2.45
CA ALA A 50 21.45 -18.00 -3.52
C ALA A 50 20.48 -18.53 -4.61
N THR A 51 19.19 -18.67 -4.27
CA THR A 51 18.14 -19.21 -5.15
C THR A 51 17.43 -18.12 -5.95
N ASP A 52 17.24 -16.94 -5.37
CA ASP A 52 16.36 -15.90 -5.91
C ASP A 52 17.09 -14.55 -6.11
N GLY A 53 18.36 -14.48 -5.74
CA GLY A 53 19.18 -13.27 -5.85
C GLY A 53 18.62 -12.12 -5.01
N HIS A 54 18.51 -10.94 -5.62
CA HIS A 54 17.84 -9.77 -5.05
C HIS A 54 16.42 -9.66 -5.62
N ALA A 55 15.50 -10.46 -5.10
CA ALA A 55 14.10 -10.38 -5.52
C ALA A 55 13.50 -9.01 -5.17
N LEU A 56 12.68 -8.47 -6.06
CA LEU A 56 12.00 -7.18 -5.90
C LEU A 56 10.60 -7.31 -6.51
N GLN A 57 9.57 -7.36 -5.68
CA GLN A 57 8.18 -7.42 -6.16
C GLN A 57 7.20 -7.08 -5.04
N TRP A 58 7.49 -7.55 -3.83
CA TRP A 58 6.63 -7.33 -2.68
C TRP A 58 6.66 -5.87 -2.22
N PHE A 59 5.47 -5.33 -1.95
CA PHE A 59 5.30 -4.07 -1.24
C PHE A 59 4.14 -4.22 -0.26
N TYR A 60 4.25 -3.56 0.88
CA TYR A 60 3.17 -3.44 1.85
C TYR A 60 3.39 -2.21 2.73
N PHE A 61 2.52 -1.22 2.62
CA PHE A 61 2.60 0.02 3.39
C PHE A 61 1.22 0.58 3.69
N ARG A 62 1.16 1.53 4.61
CA ARG A 62 -0.07 2.20 5.06
C ARG A 62 0.04 3.71 4.90
N LEU A 63 -1.03 4.32 4.43
CA LEU A 63 -1.25 5.76 4.46
C LEU A 63 -2.28 6.10 5.55
N SER A 64 -2.06 7.20 6.26
CA SER A 64 -2.96 7.74 7.29
C SER A 64 -3.30 9.20 7.01
N HIS A 65 -4.41 9.68 7.58
CA HIS A 65 -5.00 11.01 7.36
C HIS A 65 -5.47 11.24 5.91
N VAL A 66 -5.98 10.18 5.27
CA VAL A 66 -6.36 10.17 3.85
C VAL A 66 -7.88 10.10 3.61
N ARG A 67 -8.71 10.13 4.66
CA ARG A 67 -10.17 10.02 4.51
C ARG A 67 -10.73 11.13 3.62
N GLY A 68 -11.47 10.74 2.59
CA GLY A 68 -12.10 11.66 1.63
C GLY A 68 -11.12 12.43 0.75
N ARG A 69 -9.81 12.13 0.81
CA ARG A 69 -8.78 12.79 0.02
C ARG A 69 -8.41 11.92 -1.18
N PRO A 70 -8.56 12.42 -2.41
CA PRO A 70 -8.04 11.71 -3.57
C PRO A 70 -6.53 11.53 -3.45
N VAL A 71 -6.10 10.29 -3.36
CA VAL A 71 -4.68 9.91 -3.36
C VAL A 71 -4.32 9.27 -4.69
N GLU A 72 -3.20 9.70 -5.25
CA GLU A 72 -2.51 9.04 -6.35
C GLU A 72 -1.22 8.47 -5.80
N VAL A 73 -1.06 7.15 -5.89
CA VAL A 73 0.14 6.48 -5.41
C VAL A 73 0.92 5.95 -6.61
N ALA A 74 2.23 6.19 -6.61
CA ALA A 74 3.12 5.78 -7.68
C ALA A 74 4.28 4.95 -7.11
N LEU A 75 4.36 3.70 -7.55
CA LEU A 75 5.49 2.81 -7.27
C LEU A 75 6.55 3.04 -8.37
N VAL A 76 7.51 3.91 -8.09
CA VAL A 76 8.38 4.52 -9.10
C VAL A 76 9.40 3.56 -9.71
N ASN A 77 9.81 2.54 -8.96
CA ASN A 77 10.76 1.51 -9.39
C ASN A 77 10.06 0.21 -9.80
N ALA A 78 8.79 0.25 -10.22
CA ALA A 78 8.05 -0.95 -10.61
C ALA A 78 8.70 -1.72 -11.78
N HIS A 79 9.38 -1.02 -12.69
CA HIS A 79 10.13 -1.64 -13.80
C HIS A 79 11.37 -2.43 -13.36
N GLU A 80 11.92 -2.15 -12.18
CA GLU A 80 13.05 -2.89 -11.61
C GLU A 80 12.61 -4.23 -10.98
N ALA A 81 11.29 -4.47 -10.91
CA ALA A 81 10.75 -5.67 -10.30
C ALA A 81 11.19 -6.93 -11.06
N THR A 82 11.40 -8.03 -10.33
CA THR A 82 11.80 -9.33 -10.88
C THR A 82 10.83 -9.79 -11.97
N PHE A 83 9.55 -9.48 -11.84
CA PHE A 83 8.52 -9.75 -12.84
C PHE A 83 7.81 -8.47 -13.28
N ALA A 84 8.55 -7.51 -13.84
CA ALA A 84 7.99 -6.22 -14.29
C ALA A 84 6.80 -6.35 -15.28
N LYS A 85 6.78 -7.37 -16.14
CA LYS A 85 5.65 -7.61 -17.07
C LYS A 85 4.36 -8.02 -16.36
N ALA A 86 4.45 -8.57 -15.15
CA ALA A 86 3.27 -8.96 -14.39
C ALA A 86 2.41 -7.75 -13.98
N TRP A 87 2.92 -6.52 -14.12
CA TRP A 87 2.20 -5.31 -13.77
C TRP A 87 1.13 -4.86 -14.79
N GLU A 88 1.19 -5.31 -16.04
CA GLU A 88 0.32 -4.81 -17.13
C GLU A 88 -1.18 -4.98 -16.87
N GLU A 89 -1.58 -6.08 -16.22
CA GLU A 89 -2.98 -6.35 -15.84
C GLU A 89 -3.18 -6.44 -14.33
N TYR A 90 -2.15 -6.10 -13.56
CA TYR A 90 -2.18 -6.18 -12.11
C TYR A 90 -3.04 -5.08 -11.48
N LYS A 91 -3.77 -5.45 -10.42
CA LYS A 91 -4.53 -4.51 -9.57
C LYS A 91 -4.04 -4.58 -8.14
N VAL A 92 -3.72 -3.41 -7.56
CA VAL A 92 -3.20 -3.30 -6.19
C VAL A 92 -4.24 -3.80 -5.18
N ALA A 93 -3.82 -4.57 -4.19
CA ALA A 93 -4.68 -4.94 -3.07
C ALA A 93 -4.69 -3.81 -2.04
N ALA A 94 -5.89 -3.42 -1.58
CA ALA A 94 -6.08 -2.40 -0.57
C ALA A 94 -6.96 -2.91 0.57
N SER A 95 -6.74 -2.39 1.78
CA SER A 95 -7.57 -2.69 2.95
C SER A 95 -7.62 -1.51 3.91
N TYR A 96 -8.77 -1.33 4.57
CA TYR A 96 -8.93 -0.33 5.62
C TYR A 96 -8.66 -0.86 7.04
N GLY A 97 -8.54 -2.18 7.21
CA GLY A 97 -8.43 -2.84 8.52
C GLY A 97 -7.49 -4.04 8.58
N GLY A 98 -6.97 -4.50 7.43
CA GLY A 98 -6.07 -5.66 7.35
C GLY A 98 -6.79 -7.01 7.24
N GLU A 99 -8.12 -7.04 7.36
CA GLU A 99 -8.94 -8.26 7.28
C GLU A 99 -9.56 -8.43 5.89
N ASP A 100 -10.37 -7.45 5.47
CA ASP A 100 -10.99 -7.42 4.14
C ASP A 100 -10.09 -6.70 3.13
N TRP A 101 -9.74 -7.38 2.05
CA TRP A 101 -8.91 -6.86 0.97
C TRP A 101 -9.69 -6.78 -0.33
N PHE A 102 -9.59 -5.64 -1.02
CA PHE A 102 -10.21 -5.39 -2.32
C PHE A 102 -9.17 -4.93 -3.34
N ARG A 103 -9.50 -5.00 -4.63
CA ARG A 103 -8.63 -4.53 -5.72
C ARG A 103 -8.94 -3.08 -6.06
N VAL A 104 -7.90 -2.29 -6.29
CA VAL A 104 -8.02 -0.91 -6.78
C VAL A 104 -8.13 -0.93 -8.30
N GLU A 105 -9.33 -0.74 -8.83
CA GLU A 105 -9.59 -0.86 -10.28
C GLU A 105 -8.81 0.15 -11.14
N ASP A 106 -8.67 1.39 -10.66
CA ASP A 106 -7.81 2.40 -11.29
C ASP A 106 -6.33 2.19 -10.93
N THR A 107 -5.83 0.98 -11.13
CA THR A 107 -4.40 0.64 -11.16
C THR A 107 -3.95 0.49 -12.60
N GLN A 108 -2.83 1.12 -12.94
CA GLN A 108 -2.27 1.16 -14.28
C GLN A 108 -0.75 1.11 -14.22
N TYR A 109 -0.14 0.31 -15.08
CA TYR A 109 1.30 0.28 -15.28
C TYR A 109 1.65 1.02 -16.57
N ARG A 110 2.44 2.08 -16.46
CA ARG A 110 2.85 2.92 -17.61
C ARG A 110 4.26 3.45 -17.38
N ASP A 111 5.08 3.46 -18.43
CA ASP A 111 6.43 4.03 -18.42
C ASP A 111 7.31 3.55 -17.26
N GLY A 112 7.14 2.28 -16.87
CA GLY A 112 7.92 1.67 -15.79
C GLY A 112 7.47 1.99 -14.37
N VAL A 113 6.32 2.66 -14.21
CA VAL A 113 5.73 3.06 -12.94
C VAL A 113 4.36 2.41 -12.79
N LEU A 114 4.11 1.79 -11.64
CA LEU A 114 2.78 1.31 -11.27
C LEU A 114 2.05 2.42 -10.51
N VAL A 115 0.95 2.93 -11.08
CA VAL A 115 0.18 4.04 -10.52
C VAL A 115 -1.22 3.57 -10.18
N TRP A 116 -1.74 3.96 -9.03
CA TRP A 116 -3.14 3.75 -8.70
C TRP A 116 -3.76 4.95 -7.99
N ARG A 117 -5.09 5.09 -8.14
CA ARG A 117 -5.86 6.15 -7.49
C ARG A 117 -6.98 5.60 -6.63
N LEU A 118 -7.19 6.25 -5.49
CA LEU A 118 -8.27 5.91 -4.57
C LEU A 118 -8.75 7.17 -3.86
N VAL A 119 -10.04 7.22 -3.53
CA VAL A 119 -10.59 8.14 -2.53
C VAL A 119 -10.93 7.31 -1.29
N PRO A 120 -10.07 7.27 -0.27
CA PRO A 120 -10.27 6.42 0.90
C PRO A 120 -11.51 6.80 1.70
N SER A 121 -12.33 5.82 2.07
CA SER A 121 -13.51 6.06 2.92
C SER A 121 -13.17 6.14 4.41
N ARG A 122 -11.99 5.65 4.82
CA ARG A 122 -11.45 5.69 6.18
C ARG A 122 -10.16 6.50 6.26
N ASP A 123 -9.78 6.88 7.48
CA ASP A 123 -8.58 7.69 7.73
C ASP A 123 -7.27 6.98 7.41
N CYS A 124 -7.29 5.65 7.44
CA CYS A 124 -6.14 4.82 7.12
C CYS A 124 -6.48 3.82 6.02
N VAL A 125 -5.56 3.61 5.09
CA VAL A 125 -5.63 2.56 4.07
C VAL A 125 -4.25 1.93 3.90
N SER A 126 -4.24 0.62 3.85
CA SER A 126 -3.09 -0.20 3.55
C SER A 126 -3.11 -0.63 2.09
N PHE A 127 -1.95 -0.61 1.43
CA PHE A 127 -1.76 -1.13 0.08
C PHE A 127 -0.71 -2.23 0.11
N ALA A 128 -0.97 -3.33 -0.57
CA ALA A 128 -0.05 -4.47 -0.65
C ALA A 128 -0.06 -5.12 -2.03
N PHE A 129 0.99 -5.89 -2.32
CA PHE A 129 1.06 -6.74 -3.51
C PHE A 129 -0.06 -7.81 -3.51
N PHE A 130 -0.30 -8.40 -2.34
CA PHE A 130 -1.41 -9.32 -2.09
C PHE A 130 -1.85 -9.19 -0.63
N ALA A 131 -3.02 -9.75 -0.27
CA ALA A 131 -3.47 -9.80 1.12
C ALA A 131 -2.41 -10.52 2.00
N PRO A 132 -1.75 -9.83 2.95
CA PRO A 132 -0.73 -10.42 3.79
C PRO A 132 -1.35 -11.40 4.79
N TYR A 133 -0.58 -12.42 5.15
CA TYR A 133 -0.95 -13.39 6.17
C TYR A 133 -0.06 -13.19 7.40
N SER A 134 -0.60 -12.56 8.44
CA SER A 134 0.17 -12.19 9.63
C SER A 134 0.59 -13.40 10.47
N SER A 135 1.68 -13.26 11.22
CA SER A 135 2.14 -14.28 12.17
C SER A 135 1.13 -14.52 13.27
N ALA A 136 0.38 -13.49 13.69
CA ALA A 136 -0.72 -13.64 14.64
C ALA A 136 -1.82 -14.56 14.09
N ARG A 137 -2.23 -14.37 12.83
CA ARG A 137 -3.21 -15.24 12.16
C ARG A 137 -2.68 -16.66 11.99
N ARG A 138 -1.39 -16.81 11.69
CA ARG A 138 -0.71 -18.12 11.63
C ARG A 138 -0.72 -18.82 12.98
N ALA A 139 -0.40 -18.11 14.06
CA ALA A 139 -0.39 -18.66 15.41
C ALA A 139 -1.79 -19.11 15.84
N GLN A 140 -2.82 -18.31 15.55
CA GLN A 140 -4.21 -18.67 15.82
C GLN A 140 -4.63 -19.92 15.06
N LEU A 141 -4.32 -20.00 13.75
CA LEU A 141 -4.61 -21.19 12.95
C LEU A 141 -3.99 -22.46 13.53
N LEU A 142 -2.73 -22.39 13.97
CA LEU A 142 -2.05 -23.55 14.58
C LEU A 142 -2.70 -23.95 15.91
N ALA A 143 -3.09 -22.98 16.73
CA ALA A 143 -3.79 -23.23 17.98
C ALA A 143 -5.14 -23.91 17.74
N ASP A 144 -5.91 -23.43 16.76
CA ASP A 144 -7.23 -23.98 16.41
C ASP A 144 -7.11 -25.44 15.94
N VAL A 145 -6.16 -25.73 15.04
CA VAL A 145 -5.95 -27.10 14.53
C VAL A 145 -5.56 -28.07 15.65
N LEU A 146 -4.67 -27.65 16.55
CA LEU A 146 -4.26 -28.48 17.69
C LEU A 146 -5.38 -28.70 18.70
N ALA A 147 -6.26 -27.71 18.91
CA ALA A 147 -7.42 -27.85 19.79
C ALA A 147 -8.51 -28.76 19.23
N THR A 148 -8.55 -28.97 17.91
CA THR A 148 -9.49 -29.90 17.24
C THR A 148 -8.96 -31.33 17.08
N ALA A 149 -7.76 -31.62 17.60
CA ALA A 149 -7.13 -32.95 17.49
C ALA A 149 -7.55 -33.95 18.60
N ASP A 150 -8.57 -33.59 19.39
CA ASP A 150 -9.26 -34.44 20.38
C ASP A 150 -10.65 -34.86 19.88
#